data_AF-A0A1J7C679-F1
#
_entry.id   AF-A0A1J7C679-F1
#
_cell.length_a   1.000
_cell.length_b   1.000
_cell.length_c   1.000
_cell.angle_alpha   90.00
_cell.angle_beta   90.00
_cell.angle_gamma   90.00
#
_symmetry.space_group_name_H-M   'P 1'
#
loop_
_entity.id
_entity.type
_entity.pdbx_description
1 polymer ?
#
loop_
_entity_poly.entity_id
_entity_poly.type
_entity_poly.pdbx_seq_one_letter_code
_entity_poly.pdbx_strand_id
1 'polypeptide(L)'
;MSFNLGLRLVDKVKNKDGKYLLHFKTNREGIGNIDVNSVPEDDKEYTFLDSETDSMSCKVHVAIRDKNTGGWPFNGGLMLHYDSASDTIEFTDINMPPLEQLAINIEPVGKQMFDFILTRQ
;
A
#
# COMPACT_ATOMS: atom_id res chain seq x y z
N MET A 1 17.05 13.52 -2.26
CA MET A 1 15.91 14.11 -1.55
C MET A 1 15.17 12.99 -0.85
N SER A 2 14.72 13.18 0.39
CA SER A 2 13.76 12.25 1.00
C SER A 2 12.42 12.28 0.27
N PHE A 3 11.65 11.20 0.35
CA PHE A 3 10.28 11.13 -0.14
C PHE A 3 9.29 10.91 1.01
N ASN A 4 8.03 11.23 0.76
CA ASN A 4 6.92 11.02 1.69
C ASN A 4 5.79 10.29 0.94
N LEU A 5 5.71 8.98 1.18
CA LEU A 5 4.79 8.09 0.48
C LEU A 5 3.43 8.05 1.20
N GLY A 6 2.39 8.55 0.56
CA GLY A 6 1.01 8.47 1.04
C GLY A 6 0.31 7.20 0.58
N LEU A 7 -0.26 6.46 1.53
CA LEU A 7 -0.98 5.21 1.28
C LEU A 7 -2.38 5.28 1.88
N ARG A 8 -3.36 4.78 1.12
CA ARG A 8 -4.74 4.59 1.59
C ARG A 8 -5.26 3.23 1.18
N LEU A 9 -5.81 2.46 2.12
CA LEU A 9 -6.49 1.19 1.83
C LEU A 9 -7.99 1.44 1.72
N VAL A 10 -8.55 1.45 0.52
CA VAL A 10 -9.97 1.73 0.27
C VAL A 10 -10.75 0.41 0.26
N ASP A 11 -11.70 0.25 1.19
CA ASP A 11 -12.58 -0.92 1.25
C ASP A 11 -13.88 -0.70 0.47
N LYS A 12 -13.93 -1.21 -0.76
CA LYS A 12 -15.16 -1.23 -1.58
C LYS A 12 -15.97 -2.52 -1.40
N VAL A 13 -15.53 -3.43 -0.54
CA VAL A 13 -16.27 -4.66 -0.18
C VAL A 13 -17.40 -4.35 0.82
N LYS A 14 -17.54 -3.07 1.23
CA LYS A 14 -18.59 -2.55 2.12
C LYS A 14 -18.61 -3.28 3.47
N ASN A 15 -17.44 -3.68 3.96
CA ASN A 15 -17.35 -4.13 5.34
C ASN A 15 -17.28 -2.92 6.28
N LYS A 16 -17.36 -3.19 7.59
CA LYS A 16 -17.14 -2.16 8.61
C LYS A 16 -15.75 -1.55 8.45
N ASP A 17 -15.66 -0.23 8.63
CA ASP A 17 -14.42 0.53 8.60
C ASP A 17 -13.34 -0.11 9.47
N GLY A 18 -12.12 -0.14 8.96
CA GLY A 18 -10.96 -0.70 9.65
C GLY A 18 -10.93 -2.23 9.75
N LYS A 19 -11.82 -2.98 9.09
CA LYS A 19 -11.78 -4.46 9.05
C LYS A 19 -10.45 -5.00 8.53
N TYR A 20 -9.90 -4.39 7.48
CA TYR A 20 -8.66 -4.83 6.86
C TYR A 20 -7.49 -3.96 7.31
N LEU A 21 -6.30 -4.56 7.34
CA LEU A 21 -5.04 -3.88 7.62
C LEU A 21 -4.06 -4.16 6.49
N LEU A 22 -3.61 -3.13 5.80
CA LEU A 22 -2.49 -3.22 4.88
C LEU A 22 -1.19 -3.11 5.69
N HIS A 23 -0.31 -4.09 5.53
CA HIS A 23 1.05 -4.09 6.00
C HIS A 23 1.96 -3.79 4.82
N PHE A 24 2.67 -2.67 4.88
CA PHE A 24 3.63 -2.26 3.87
C PHE A 24 5.02 -2.24 4.50
N LYS A 25 5.84 -3.23 4.13
CA LYS A 25 7.11 -3.50 4.81
C LYS A 25 8.28 -3.56 3.86
N THR A 26 9.40 -2.99 4.26
CA THR A 26 10.66 -3.07 3.51
C THR A 26 11.80 -3.43 4.44
N ASN A 27 12.85 -4.03 3.89
CA ASN A 27 14.10 -4.31 4.57
C ASN A 27 15.18 -3.28 4.24
N ARG A 28 14.82 -2.21 3.52
CA ARG A 28 15.74 -1.16 3.12
C ARG A 28 15.97 -0.20 4.27
N GLU A 29 17.23 -0.04 4.66
CA GLU A 29 17.64 0.98 5.63
C GLU A 29 17.22 2.38 5.16
N GLY A 30 16.74 3.20 6.10
CA GLY A 30 16.23 4.54 5.82
C GLY A 30 14.81 4.57 5.26
N ILE A 31 14.11 3.42 5.18
CA ILE A 31 12.65 3.38 4.98
C ILE A 31 12.02 2.57 6.10
N GLY A 32 11.06 3.17 6.78
CA GLY A 32 10.29 2.51 7.83
C GLY A 32 9.30 1.44 7.30
N ASN A 33 8.52 0.89 8.22
CA ASN A 33 7.36 0.07 7.90
C ASN A 33 6.10 0.84 8.27
N ILE A 34 5.00 0.58 7.57
CA ILE A 34 3.73 1.22 7.87
C ILE A 34 2.57 0.24 7.78
N ASP A 35 1.64 0.41 8.72
CA ASP A 35 0.37 -0.29 8.73
C ASP A 35 -0.75 0.71 8.44
N VAL A 36 -1.65 0.36 7.52
CA VAL A 36 -2.71 1.26 7.01
C VAL A 36 -4.06 0.58 7.19
N ASN A 37 -4.91 1.18 8.01
CA ASN A 37 -6.28 0.69 8.22
C ASN A 37 -7.12 0.89 6.96
N SER A 38 -8.03 -0.03 6.68
CA SER A 38 -8.99 0.15 5.61
C SER A 38 -10.01 1.23 5.97
N VAL A 39 -10.33 2.09 5.00
CA VAL A 39 -11.29 3.18 5.13
C VAL A 39 -12.36 3.10 4.03
N PRO A 40 -13.54 3.69 4.23
CA PRO A 40 -14.54 3.78 3.17
C PRO A 40 -14.07 4.73 2.06
N GLU A 41 -14.70 4.66 0.88
CA GLU A 41 -14.26 5.40 -0.32
C GLU A 41 -14.33 6.93 -0.19
N ASP A 42 -15.22 7.44 0.66
CA ASP A 42 -15.41 8.87 0.92
C ASP A 42 -14.40 9.46 1.91
N ASP A 43 -13.70 8.61 2.67
CA ASP A 43 -12.61 9.03 3.56
C ASP A 43 -11.37 9.38 2.75
N LYS A 44 -10.84 10.59 2.93
CA LYS A 44 -9.71 11.14 2.17
C LYS A 44 -8.40 11.13 2.94
N GLU A 45 -8.35 10.51 4.11
CA GLU A 45 -7.13 10.45 4.90
C GLU A 45 -6.13 9.44 4.34
N TYR A 46 -4.87 9.88 4.28
CA TYR A 46 -3.73 9.06 3.86
C TYR A 46 -2.81 8.86 5.06
N THR A 47 -2.23 7.67 5.16
CA THR A 47 -1.14 7.40 6.10
C THR A 47 0.19 7.54 5.38
N PHE A 48 1.12 8.27 5.97
CA PHE A 48 2.38 8.62 5.32
C PHE A 48 3.57 7.85 5.87
N LEU A 49 4.44 7.40 4.96
CA LEU A 49 5.72 6.78 5.24
C LEU A 49 6.84 7.70 4.76
N ASP A 50 7.63 8.21 5.70
CA ASP A 50 8.82 9.00 5.40
C ASP A 50 10.02 8.12 5.02
N SER A 51 10.85 8.66 4.12
CA SER A 51 12.13 8.09 3.74
C SER A 51 13.28 9.03 4.13
N GLU A 52 14.43 8.46 4.50
CA GLU A 52 15.67 9.19 4.81
C GLU A 52 16.72 9.09 3.67
N THR A 53 16.30 8.71 2.46
CA THR A 53 17.22 8.31 1.37
C THR A 53 16.79 8.87 0.02
N ASP A 54 17.76 9.10 -0.88
CA ASP A 54 17.72 10.15 -1.88
C ASP A 54 17.42 9.75 -3.33
N SER A 55 17.38 8.47 -3.66
CA SER A 55 16.79 7.88 -4.87
C SER A 55 16.98 6.37 -4.78
N MET A 56 15.96 5.57 -5.07
CA MET A 56 16.12 4.13 -4.89
C MET A 56 15.12 3.24 -5.61
N SER A 57 15.48 1.96 -5.65
CA SER A 57 14.59 0.86 -6.01
C SER A 57 14.70 -0.21 -4.93
N CYS A 58 13.59 -0.62 -4.34
CA CYS A 58 13.59 -1.65 -3.30
C CYS A 58 12.38 -2.58 -3.40
N LYS A 59 12.56 -3.81 -2.90
CA LYS A 59 11.44 -4.74 -2.74
C LYS A 59 10.63 -4.34 -1.52
N VAL A 60 9.33 -4.34 -1.70
CA VAL A 60 8.35 -4.13 -0.64
C VAL A 60 7.53 -5.40 -0.48
N HIS A 61 7.45 -5.88 0.75
CA HIS A 61 6.49 -6.89 1.15
C HIS A 61 5.15 -6.21 1.44
N VAL A 62 4.10 -6.67 0.78
CA VAL A 62 2.75 -6.12 0.89
C VAL A 62 1.82 -7.24 1.30
N ALA A 63 1.13 -7.07 2.41
CA ALA A 63 0.14 -8.03 2.88
C ALA A 63 -1.10 -7.34 3.42
N ILE A 64 -2.28 -7.93 3.20
CA ILE A 64 -3.53 -7.45 3.77
C ILE A 64 -4.05 -8.51 4.72
N ARG A 65 -4.33 -8.10 5.96
CA ARG A 65 -4.89 -8.95 7.01
C ARG A 65 -6.35 -8.61 7.26
N ASP A 66 -7.21 -9.62 7.32
CA ASP A 66 -8.54 -9.49 7.92
C ASP A 66 -8.39 -9.53 9.44
N LYS A 67 -8.69 -8.42 10.13
CA LYS A 67 -8.51 -8.34 11.59
C LYS A 67 -9.51 -9.19 12.36
N ASN A 68 -10.68 -9.48 11.78
CA ASN A 68 -11.73 -10.23 12.45
C ASN A 68 -11.45 -11.73 12.42
N THR A 69 -10.99 -12.24 11.28
CA THR A 69 -10.67 -13.67 11.11
C THR A 69 -9.21 -13.99 11.41
N GLY A 70 -8.33 -12.98 11.35
CA GLY A 70 -6.88 -13.14 11.42
C GLY A 70 -6.25 -13.63 10.11
N GLY A 71 -7.06 -13.88 9.06
CA GLY A 71 -6.62 -14.38 7.76
C GLY A 71 -5.83 -13.36 6.95
N TRP A 72 -5.12 -13.86 5.93
CA TRP A 72 -4.23 -13.07 5.07
C TRP A 72 -4.68 -13.19 3.61
N PRO A 73 -5.76 -12.50 3.21
CA PRO A 73 -6.28 -12.57 1.84
C PRO A 73 -5.30 -12.03 0.79
N PHE A 74 -4.30 -11.24 1.18
CA PHE A 74 -3.21 -10.88 0.27
C PHE A 74 -1.88 -10.99 1.00
N ASN A 75 -0.92 -11.63 0.34
CA ASN A 75 0.44 -11.73 0.81
C ASN A 75 1.36 -11.84 -0.41
N GLY A 76 2.08 -10.76 -0.68
CA GLY A 76 2.81 -10.60 -1.92
C GLY A 76 3.87 -9.50 -1.81
N GLY A 77 4.24 -8.94 -2.94
CA GLY A 77 5.20 -7.85 -2.97
C GLY A 77 5.18 -7.07 -4.27
N LEU A 78 5.86 -5.94 -4.25
CA LEU A 78 6.07 -5.07 -5.39
C LEU A 78 7.46 -4.45 -5.32
N MET A 79 7.90 -3.87 -6.42
CA MET A 79 9.09 -3.02 -6.46
C MET A 79 8.66 -1.56 -6.33
N LEU A 80 9.21 -0.85 -5.35
CA LEU A 80 9.09 0.59 -5.21
C LEU A 80 10.28 1.26 -5.88
N HIS A 81 10.01 2.24 -6.74
CA HIS A 81 11.01 3.09 -7.39
C HIS A 81 10.74 4.55 -7.04
N TYR A 82 11.73 5.26 -6.51
CA TYR A 82 11.68 6.70 -6.29
C TYR A 82 12.72 7.41 -7.15
N ASP A 83 12.25 8.30 -8.02
CA ASP A 83 13.07 9.19 -8.82
C ASP A 83 13.08 10.60 -8.22
N SER A 84 14.23 11.01 -7.69
CA SER A 84 14.41 12.32 -7.07
C SER A 84 14.48 13.48 -8.07
N ALA A 85 14.71 13.22 -9.36
CA ALA A 85 14.73 14.28 -10.37
C ALA A 85 13.32 14.77 -10.69
N SER A 86 12.35 13.86 -10.72
CA SER A 86 10.93 14.15 -11.01
C SER A 86 10.06 14.22 -9.75
N ASP A 87 10.59 13.76 -8.62
CA ASP A 87 9.94 13.62 -7.33
C ASP A 87 8.69 12.71 -7.40
N THR A 88 8.84 11.58 -8.11
CA THR A 88 7.78 10.60 -8.34
C THR A 88 8.13 9.24 -7.79
N ILE A 89 7.10 8.53 -7.31
CA ILE A 89 7.17 7.13 -6.96
C ILE A 89 6.44 6.32 -8.03
N GLU A 90 6.99 5.16 -8.37
CA GLU A 90 6.36 4.15 -9.22
C GLU A 90 6.39 2.79 -8.53
N PHE A 91 5.31 2.01 -8.70
CA PHE A 91 5.27 0.60 -8.30
C PHE A 91 5.29 -0.30 -9.53
N THR A 92 6.23 -1.23 -9.56
CA THR A 92 6.39 -2.22 -10.63
C THR A 92 6.45 -3.64 -10.04
N ASP A 93 6.54 -4.66 -10.89
CA ASP A 93 6.67 -6.07 -10.50
C ASP A 93 5.66 -6.52 -9.42
N ILE A 94 4.42 -6.02 -9.53
CA ILE A 94 3.37 -6.26 -8.55
C ILE A 94 2.96 -7.74 -8.60
N ASN A 95 3.29 -8.46 -7.54
CA ASN A 95 2.92 -9.84 -7.33
C ASN A 95 1.99 -9.94 -6.12
N MET A 96 0.71 -9.69 -6.34
CA MET A 96 -0.36 -9.84 -5.35
C MET A 96 -1.51 -10.65 -5.95
N PRO A 97 -1.40 -12.00 -5.98
CA PRO A 97 -2.45 -12.83 -6.55
C PRO A 97 -3.74 -12.69 -5.74
N PRO A 98 -4.91 -12.63 -6.41
CA PRO A 98 -6.21 -12.61 -5.73
C PRO A 98 -6.42 -13.91 -4.94
N LEU A 99 -6.93 -13.78 -3.71
CA LEU A 99 -7.36 -14.90 -2.89
C LEU A 99 -8.80 -14.66 -2.41
N GLU A 100 -9.53 -15.74 -2.15
CA GLU A 100 -10.84 -15.70 -1.47
C GLU A 100 -11.88 -14.75 -2.10
N GLN A 101 -11.94 -14.68 -3.44
CA GLN A 101 -12.86 -13.78 -4.19
C GLN A 101 -12.60 -12.28 -3.96
N LEU A 102 -11.45 -11.92 -3.40
CA LEU A 102 -11.02 -10.54 -3.25
C LEU A 102 -10.03 -10.20 -4.35
N ALA A 103 -10.10 -8.96 -4.84
CA ALA A 103 -9.12 -8.36 -5.72
C ALA A 103 -8.59 -7.06 -5.12
N ILE A 104 -7.32 -6.78 -5.38
CA ILE A 104 -6.66 -5.54 -5.00
C ILE A 104 -6.20 -4.82 -6.26
N ASN A 105 -6.56 -3.55 -6.41
CA ASN A 105 -6.01 -2.68 -7.43
C ASN A 105 -5.14 -1.61 -6.75
N ILE A 106 -4.07 -1.16 -7.42
CA ILE A 106 -3.26 -0.04 -6.93
C ILE A 106 -3.38 1.10 -7.93
N GLU A 107 -3.88 2.25 -7.49
CA GLU A 107 -4.09 3.42 -8.34
C GLU A 107 -3.27 4.62 -7.83
N PRO A 108 -2.47 5.28 -8.68
CA PRO A 108 -1.82 6.52 -8.32
C PRO A 108 -2.85 7.66 -8.29
N VAL A 109 -2.89 8.40 -7.19
CA VAL A 109 -3.75 9.59 -7.00
C VAL A 109 -2.93 10.89 -7.07
N GLY A 110 -1.61 10.78 -6.97
CA GLY A 110 -0.65 11.87 -7.13
C GLY A 110 0.76 11.33 -7.37
N LYS A 111 1.77 12.20 -7.29
CA LYS A 111 3.17 11.81 -7.54
C LYS A 111 3.73 10.78 -6.54
N GLN A 112 3.23 10.78 -5.31
CA GLN A 112 3.69 9.93 -4.20
C GLN A 112 2.51 9.41 -3.36
N MET A 113 1.30 9.39 -3.93
CA MET A 113 0.08 8.99 -3.22
C MET A 113 -0.64 7.89 -3.99
N PHE A 114 -0.99 6.82 -3.29
CA PHE A 114 -1.56 5.62 -3.89
C PHE A 114 -2.75 5.09 -3.09
N ASP A 115 -3.79 4.72 -3.82
CA ASP A 115 -4.91 3.97 -3.29
C ASP A 115 -4.70 2.47 -3.54
N PHE A 116 -4.83 1.69 -2.48
CA PHE A 116 -4.96 0.24 -2.50
C PHE A 116 -6.45 -0.08 -2.42
N ILE A 117 -7.07 -0.40 -3.55
CA ILE A 117 -8.52 -0.53 -3.66
C ILE A 117 -8.91 -2.00 -3.55
N LEU A 118 -9.50 -2.36 -2.43
CA LEU A 118 -9.99 -3.69 -2.16
C LEU A 118 -11.42 -3.84 -2.71
N THR A 119 -11.61 -4.83 -3.58
CA THR A 119 -12.91 -5.14 -4.21
C THR A 119 -13.23 -6.62 -4.09
N ARG A 120 -14.49 -6.96 -4.35
CA ARG A 120 -14.95 -8.34 -4.48
C ARG A 120 -15.06 -8.69 -5.96
N GLN A 121 -14.57 -9.86 -6.35
CA GLN A 121 -14.73 -10.43 -7.69
C GLN A 121 -16.13 -10.99 -7.91
#